data_AF-A0A412JR45-F1
#
_entry.id   AF-A0A412JR45-F1
#
_cell.length_a   1.000
_cell.length_b   1.000
_cell.length_c   1.000
_cell.angle_alpha   90.00
_cell.angle_beta   90.00
_cell.angle_gamma   90.00
#
_symmetry.space_group_name_H-M   'P 1'
#
loop_
_entity.id
_entity.type
_entity.pdbx_description
1 polymer ?
#
loop_
_entity_poly.entity_id
_entity_poly.type
_entity_poly.pdbx_seq_one_letter_code
_entity_poly.pdbx_strand_id
1 'polypeptide(L)'
;MVVGVDVHVTTAPPFNPIHPYMGMVMDPSDYIPFLGTNVSVNGLKRGVSDTGGMIIPLAHIPLAGPFAMASMIGHESMNFFASQTVFCDGSRMSPKGHMVMTCNDVGIPLSAGIGKNKAGKTRLIPSLFAPTSFSLPVPTGKPVMVGGPYVPDWGGMLTGLAASIGFSSLMKCARNKIRKFNLKRQITKGPNKLSRFLCKLGFEPVNLVNGAVVYEGTDFG
;
A
#
# COMPACT_ATOMS: atom_id res chain seq x y z
N MET A 1 3.08 14.65 3.60
CA MET A 1 1.68 14.53 3.12
C MET A 1 1.72 14.68 1.62
N VAL A 2 0.79 14.07 0.90
CA VAL A 2 0.67 14.16 -0.56
C VAL A 2 -0.71 14.73 -0.86
N VAL A 3 -0.77 15.68 -1.78
CA VAL A 3 -2.01 16.24 -2.29
C VAL A 3 -1.90 16.36 -3.80
N GLY A 4 -2.96 16.01 -4.51
CA GLY A 4 -3.00 16.11 -5.95
C GLY A 4 -4.28 15.53 -6.53
N VAL A 5 -4.16 15.02 -7.74
CA VAL A 5 -5.27 14.54 -8.55
C VAL A 5 -4.89 13.22 -9.19
N ASP A 6 -5.79 12.24 -9.12
CA ASP A 6 -5.70 10.97 -9.79
C ASP A 6 -6.71 10.92 -10.94
N VAL A 7 -6.29 10.30 -12.05
CA VAL A 7 -7.12 10.15 -13.25
C VAL A 7 -7.66 8.73 -13.28
N HIS A 8 -8.93 8.58 -12.96
CA HIS A 8 -9.67 7.32 -13.00
C HIS A 8 -11.00 7.48 -13.74
N VAL A 9 -11.11 6.85 -14.90
CA VAL A 9 -12.32 6.87 -15.73
C VAL A 9 -13.42 6.06 -15.03
N THR A 10 -14.56 6.71 -14.78
CA THR A 10 -15.75 6.04 -14.26
C THR A 10 -16.63 5.53 -15.40
N THR A 11 -17.45 4.52 -15.13
CA THR A 11 -18.35 3.92 -16.14
C THR A 11 -19.73 4.58 -16.20
N ALA A 12 -19.98 5.61 -15.41
CA ALA A 12 -21.28 6.29 -15.33
C ALA A 12 -21.15 7.78 -15.65
N PRO A 13 -22.16 8.40 -16.32
CA PRO A 13 -22.21 9.85 -16.52
C PRO A 13 -22.11 10.60 -15.18
N PRO A 14 -21.35 11.70 -15.07
CA PRO A 14 -20.71 12.49 -16.14
C PRO A 14 -19.35 11.97 -16.65
N PHE A 15 -18.97 10.72 -16.35
CA PHE A 15 -17.68 10.12 -16.74
C PHE A 15 -16.48 10.95 -16.26
N ASN A 16 -16.62 11.64 -15.12
CA ASN A 16 -15.57 12.52 -14.61
C ASN A 16 -14.32 11.69 -14.25
N PRO A 17 -13.20 11.89 -14.94
CA PRO A 17 -12.01 11.09 -14.69
C PRO A 17 -11.22 11.63 -13.48
N ILE A 18 -11.48 12.86 -13.03
CA ILE A 18 -10.67 13.55 -12.04
C ILE A 18 -11.12 13.21 -10.62
N HIS A 19 -10.23 12.60 -9.85
CA HIS A 19 -10.43 12.26 -8.44
C HIS A 19 -9.36 12.95 -7.58
N PRO A 20 -9.71 13.56 -6.44
CA PRO A 20 -8.70 14.12 -5.56
C PRO A 20 -7.87 13.02 -4.92
N TYR A 21 -6.56 13.21 -4.87
CA TYR A 21 -5.65 12.38 -4.10
C TYR A 21 -5.19 13.13 -2.86
N MET A 22 -5.36 12.52 -1.70
CA MET A 22 -4.75 12.94 -0.45
C MET A 22 -4.14 11.72 0.22
N GLY A 23 -2.88 11.80 0.64
CA GLY A 23 -2.19 10.64 1.18
C GLY A 23 -0.98 10.98 2.04
N MET A 24 -0.33 9.92 2.51
CA MET A 24 0.94 10.01 3.22
C MET A 24 1.95 9.06 2.58
N VAL A 25 3.13 9.59 2.26
CA VAL A 25 4.28 8.74 1.90
C VAL A 25 4.83 8.16 3.20
N MET A 26 4.62 6.86 3.37
CA MET A 26 5.13 6.07 4.48
C MET A 26 5.15 4.61 4.04
N ASP A 27 6.31 3.98 4.10
CA ASP A 27 6.42 2.54 3.87
C ASP A 27 6.36 1.82 5.22
N PRO A 28 5.38 0.94 5.48
CA PRO A 28 5.34 0.16 6.71
C PRO A 28 6.58 -0.72 6.92
N SER A 29 7.25 -1.14 5.84
CA SER A 29 8.45 -1.99 5.92
C SER A 29 9.65 -1.26 6.55
N ASP A 30 9.72 0.07 6.42
CA ASP A 30 10.73 0.92 7.06
C ASP A 30 10.69 0.87 8.60
N TYR A 31 9.58 0.41 9.16
CA TYR A 31 9.37 0.29 10.61
C TYR A 31 9.57 -1.14 11.13
N ILE A 32 9.84 -2.12 10.26
CA ILE A 32 10.09 -3.50 10.67
C ILE A 32 11.50 -3.59 11.28
N PRO A 33 11.65 -4.05 12.54
CA PRO A 33 12.96 -4.22 13.14
C PRO A 33 13.88 -5.10 12.30
N PHE A 34 15.15 -4.70 12.15
CA PHE A 34 16.22 -5.41 11.42
C PHE A 34 16.04 -5.54 9.89
N LEU A 35 14.90 -5.12 9.32
CA LEU A 35 14.63 -5.13 7.88
C LEU A 35 14.40 -3.74 7.29
N GLY A 36 13.81 -2.82 8.06
CA GLY A 36 13.53 -1.46 7.63
C GLY A 36 14.74 -0.52 7.70
N THR A 37 14.53 0.75 7.33
CA THR A 37 15.59 1.78 7.37
C THR A 37 15.98 2.18 8.79
N ASN A 38 17.28 2.41 9.00
CA ASN A 38 17.81 3.05 10.21
C ASN A 38 17.95 4.57 10.08
N VAL A 39 17.75 5.11 8.87
CA VAL A 39 17.89 6.53 8.59
C VAL A 39 16.56 7.24 8.86
N SER A 40 16.62 8.25 9.72
CA SER A 40 15.47 9.09 10.04
C SER A 40 15.82 10.57 9.86
N VAL A 41 14.81 11.35 9.49
CA VAL A 41 14.88 12.80 9.36
C VAL A 41 13.85 13.37 10.33
N ASN A 42 14.33 14.11 11.33
CA ASN A 42 13.48 14.72 12.37
C ASN A 42 12.54 13.70 13.05
N GLY A 43 13.06 12.50 13.36
CA GLY A 43 12.31 11.46 14.07
C GLY A 43 11.34 10.64 13.20
N LEU A 44 11.19 10.96 11.92
CA LEU A 44 10.44 10.14 10.95
C LEU A 44 11.40 9.37 10.05
N LYS A 45 11.02 8.17 9.62
CA LYS A 45 11.80 7.40 8.65
C LYS A 45 11.95 8.18 7.34
N ARG A 46 13.12 8.06 6.71
CA ARG A 46 13.45 8.77 5.46
C ARG A 46 12.52 8.36 4.31
N GLY A 47 12.36 9.24 3.33
CA GLY A 47 11.74 8.90 2.05
C GLY A 47 12.80 8.74 0.96
N VAL A 48 12.73 7.66 0.20
CA VAL A 48 13.55 7.35 -0.98
C VAL A 48 12.66 7.11 -2.19
N SER A 49 13.30 6.95 -3.36
CA SER A 49 12.71 6.69 -4.66
C SER A 49 11.88 5.40 -4.82
N ASP A 50 11.80 4.57 -3.79
CA ASP A 50 10.95 3.37 -3.76
C ASP A 50 9.98 3.38 -2.58
N THR A 51 9.98 4.44 -1.77
CA THR A 51 9.05 4.57 -0.64
C THR A 51 7.63 4.69 -1.15
N GLY A 52 6.82 3.71 -0.78
CA GLY A 52 5.38 3.71 -1.01
C GLY A 52 4.65 4.75 -0.16
N GLY A 53 3.47 5.11 -0.61
CA GLY A 53 2.54 5.95 0.14
C GLY A 53 1.14 5.40 0.05
N MET A 54 0.33 5.78 1.02
CA MET A 54 -1.03 5.30 1.19
C MET A 54 -1.99 6.46 1.07
N ILE A 55 -3.05 6.27 0.28
CA ILE A 55 -4.13 7.26 0.19
C ILE A 55 -4.89 7.32 1.51
N ILE A 56 -5.37 8.50 1.90
CA ILE A 56 -6.37 8.72 2.95
C ILE A 56 -7.68 8.94 2.17
N PRO A 57 -8.57 7.93 2.03
CA PRO A 57 -9.11 7.06 3.08
C PRO A 57 -8.82 5.55 2.92
N LEU A 58 -7.58 5.18 2.60
CA LEU A 58 -7.09 3.82 2.29
C LEU A 58 -7.51 3.24 0.94
N ALA A 59 -8.63 3.70 0.38
CA ALA A 59 -9.08 3.32 -0.96
C ALA A 59 -9.59 4.54 -1.72
N HIS A 60 -9.53 4.48 -3.04
CA HIS A 60 -10.14 5.49 -3.91
C HIS A 60 -11.65 5.38 -3.78
N ILE A 61 -12.28 6.50 -3.41
CA ILE A 61 -13.74 6.61 -3.39
C ILE A 61 -14.18 7.05 -4.79
N PRO A 62 -14.98 6.24 -5.51
CA PRO A 62 -15.53 6.66 -6.79
C PRO A 62 -16.52 7.80 -6.60
N LEU A 63 -16.29 8.93 -7.25
CA LEU A 63 -17.16 10.11 -7.14
C LEU A 63 -18.39 10.04 -8.04
N ALA A 64 -18.30 9.33 -9.18
CA ALA A 64 -19.34 9.30 -10.20
C ALA A 64 -19.48 7.90 -10.83
N GLY A 65 -19.85 6.91 -10.01
CA GLY A 65 -20.05 5.52 -10.44
C GLY A 65 -18.77 4.66 -10.44
N PRO A 66 -18.89 3.35 -10.70
CA PRO A 66 -17.75 2.42 -10.60
C PRO A 66 -16.59 2.79 -11.53
N PHE A 67 -15.36 2.49 -11.10
CA PHE A 67 -14.18 2.66 -11.96
C PHE A 67 -14.16 1.66 -13.12
N ALA A 68 -13.86 2.14 -14.33
CA ALA A 68 -13.73 1.30 -15.51
C ALA A 68 -12.60 0.26 -15.36
N MET A 69 -11.51 0.70 -14.72
CA MET A 69 -10.27 -0.07 -14.53
C MET A 69 -9.96 -0.36 -13.05
N ALA A 70 -11.00 -0.66 -12.25
CA ALA A 70 -10.90 -0.90 -10.81
C ALA A 70 -9.77 -1.87 -10.38
N SER A 71 -9.46 -2.89 -11.21
CA SER A 71 -8.41 -3.86 -10.87
C SER A 71 -6.97 -3.33 -10.97
N MET A 72 -6.76 -2.23 -11.69
CA MET A 72 -5.44 -1.60 -11.87
C MET A 72 -5.20 -0.46 -10.87
N ILE A 73 -6.23 -0.07 -10.11
CA ILE A 73 -6.13 0.98 -9.10
C ILE A 73 -5.39 0.43 -7.88
N GLY A 74 -4.16 0.92 -7.66
CA GLY A 74 -3.31 0.48 -6.54
C GLY A 74 -3.69 1.07 -5.18
N HIS A 75 -4.43 2.19 -5.17
CA HIS A 75 -4.75 2.96 -3.94
C HIS A 75 -3.51 3.46 -3.18
N GLU A 76 -2.41 3.60 -3.88
CA GLU A 76 -1.11 3.91 -3.31
C GLU A 76 -0.45 5.06 -4.07
N SER A 77 0.64 5.57 -3.52
CA SER A 77 1.57 6.47 -4.19
C SER A 77 2.97 5.90 -4.11
N MET A 78 3.86 6.42 -4.95
CA MET A 78 5.26 6.07 -4.88
C MET A 78 6.10 7.32 -5.14
N ASN A 79 7.14 7.50 -4.34
CA ASN A 79 8.19 8.44 -4.71
C ASN A 79 8.89 7.91 -5.96
N PHE A 80 9.19 8.76 -6.93
CA PHE A 80 9.94 8.36 -8.13
C PHE A 80 11.06 9.33 -8.42
N PHE A 81 10.85 10.60 -8.10
CA PHE A 81 11.85 11.64 -8.20
C PHE A 81 12.68 11.70 -6.93
N ALA A 82 14.00 11.69 -7.09
CA ALA A 82 14.94 11.70 -5.99
C ALA A 82 16.24 12.43 -6.37
N SER A 83 17.03 12.78 -5.36
CA SER A 83 18.30 13.49 -5.56
C SER A 83 19.28 12.69 -6.42
N GLN A 84 19.98 13.39 -7.30
CA GLN A 84 21.03 12.78 -8.13
C GLN A 84 22.28 12.38 -7.31
N THR A 85 22.49 12.97 -6.14
CA THR A 85 23.76 12.83 -5.40
C THR A 85 23.59 12.30 -3.98
N VAL A 86 22.40 12.43 -3.39
CA VAL A 86 22.15 12.00 -2.01
C VAL A 86 21.49 10.64 -1.99
N PHE A 87 22.19 9.69 -1.38
CA PHE A 87 21.75 8.33 -1.17
C PHE A 87 21.54 8.05 0.31
N CYS A 88 20.56 7.21 0.61
CA CYS A 88 20.36 6.64 1.93
C CYS A 88 20.08 5.14 1.71
N ASP A 89 20.64 4.24 2.51
CA ASP A 89 20.45 2.77 2.39
C ASP A 89 20.52 2.22 0.95
N GLY A 90 21.39 2.79 0.11
CA GLY A 90 21.55 2.40 -1.30
C GLY A 90 20.55 2.99 -2.29
N SER A 91 19.45 3.60 -1.84
CA SER A 91 18.44 4.27 -2.68
C SER A 91 18.59 5.80 -2.65
N ARG A 92 18.15 6.48 -3.71
CA ARG A 92 18.24 7.94 -3.80
C ARG A 92 17.20 8.60 -2.90
N MET A 93 17.61 9.59 -2.12
CA MET A 93 16.74 10.27 -1.18
C MET A 93 15.75 11.20 -1.90
N SER A 94 14.47 11.10 -1.56
CA SER A 94 13.40 11.89 -2.18
C SER A 94 13.13 13.17 -1.40
N PRO A 95 13.00 14.32 -2.07
CA PRO A 95 12.67 15.57 -1.40
C PRO A 95 11.19 15.62 -0.99
N LYS A 96 10.91 16.39 0.07
CA LYS A 96 9.55 16.92 0.31
C LYS A 96 9.39 18.21 -0.51
N GLY A 97 8.19 18.51 -0.98
CA GLY A 97 7.97 19.67 -1.87
C GLY A 97 8.28 19.37 -3.34
N HIS A 98 8.05 18.15 -3.81
CA HIS A 98 8.23 17.79 -5.21
C HIS A 98 7.15 16.80 -5.68
N MET A 99 7.11 16.53 -6.98
CA MET A 99 6.13 15.63 -7.59
C MET A 99 6.22 14.22 -6.99
N VAL A 100 5.06 13.62 -6.73
CA VAL A 100 4.89 12.23 -6.28
C VAL A 100 4.04 11.52 -7.31
N MET A 101 4.38 10.26 -7.57
CA MET A 101 3.62 9.44 -8.51
C MET A 101 2.42 8.85 -7.78
N THR A 102 1.22 9.12 -8.29
CA THR A 102 -0.05 8.60 -7.75
C THR A 102 -0.78 7.76 -8.78
N CYS A 103 -1.76 6.97 -8.33
CA CYS A 103 -2.43 5.97 -9.16
C CYS A 103 -3.25 6.63 -10.27
N ASN A 104 -2.92 6.36 -11.53
CA ASN A 104 -3.66 6.88 -12.67
C ASN A 104 -3.99 5.77 -13.66
N ASP A 105 -5.02 5.98 -14.48
CA ASP A 105 -5.43 5.08 -15.55
C ASP A 105 -4.42 5.05 -16.72
N VAL A 106 -3.54 6.05 -16.80
CA VAL A 106 -2.46 6.15 -17.79
C VAL A 106 -1.18 6.57 -17.07
N GLY A 107 -0.08 5.87 -17.32
CA GLY A 107 1.19 6.17 -16.66
C GLY A 107 2.23 5.06 -16.75
N ILE A 108 3.19 5.09 -15.82
CA ILE A 108 4.27 4.12 -15.70
C ILE A 108 3.87 3.04 -14.67
N PRO A 109 4.11 1.75 -14.93
CA PRO A 109 3.83 0.69 -13.97
C PRO A 109 4.89 0.69 -12.85
N LEU A 110 4.60 1.34 -11.72
CA LEU A 110 5.52 1.40 -10.57
C LEU A 110 5.26 0.30 -9.53
N SER A 111 4.08 -0.30 -9.57
CA SER A 111 3.69 -1.38 -8.67
C SER A 111 2.90 -2.42 -9.45
N ALA A 112 2.92 -3.66 -8.96
CA ALA A 112 2.12 -4.74 -9.51
C ALA A 112 1.74 -5.74 -8.41
N GLY A 113 0.49 -6.18 -8.47
CA GLY A 113 -0.09 -7.17 -7.56
C GLY A 113 -0.48 -8.45 -8.28
N ILE A 114 -0.47 -9.57 -7.55
CA ILE A 114 -1.00 -10.85 -8.02
C ILE A 114 -2.50 -10.90 -7.67
N GLY A 115 -3.32 -10.51 -8.63
CA GLY A 115 -4.77 -10.50 -8.52
C GLY A 115 -5.46 -11.52 -9.41
N LYS A 116 -6.79 -11.57 -9.32
CA LYS A 116 -7.62 -12.25 -10.32
C LYS A 116 -8.10 -11.20 -11.32
N ASN A 117 -7.93 -11.47 -12.61
CA ASN A 117 -8.48 -10.61 -13.65
C ASN A 117 -10.01 -10.73 -13.72
N LYS A 118 -10.67 -9.87 -14.51
CA LYS A 118 -12.12 -9.97 -14.81
C LYS A 118 -12.53 -11.36 -15.32
N ALA A 119 -11.60 -12.12 -15.92
CA ALA A 119 -11.78 -13.51 -16.35
C ALA A 119 -11.46 -14.59 -15.29
N GLY A 120 -11.31 -14.23 -14.01
CA GLY A 120 -11.07 -15.15 -12.88
C GLY A 120 -9.67 -15.78 -12.81
N LYS A 121 -8.84 -15.63 -13.86
CA LYS A 121 -7.45 -16.12 -13.90
C LYS A 121 -6.55 -15.27 -13.01
N THR A 122 -5.68 -15.93 -12.24
CA THR A 122 -4.62 -15.22 -11.51
C THR A 122 -3.62 -14.67 -12.52
N ARG A 123 -3.38 -13.37 -12.51
CA ARG A 123 -2.33 -12.74 -13.31
C ARG A 123 -1.67 -11.63 -12.49
N LEU A 124 -0.46 -11.26 -12.89
CA LEU A 124 0.14 -10.00 -12.49
C LEU A 124 -0.69 -8.85 -13.08
N ILE A 125 -1.19 -7.97 -12.22
CA ILE A 125 -1.91 -6.76 -12.60
C ILE A 125 -1.02 -5.58 -12.22
N PRO A 126 -0.47 -4.85 -13.21
CA PRO A 126 0.27 -3.63 -12.93
C PRO A 126 -0.68 -2.52 -12.52
N SER A 127 -0.24 -1.70 -11.56
CA SER A 127 -0.85 -0.42 -11.22
C SER A 127 -0.03 0.68 -11.88
N LEU A 128 -0.73 1.56 -12.60
CA LEU A 128 -0.12 2.64 -13.36
C LEU A 128 -0.10 3.91 -12.52
N PHE A 129 0.97 4.69 -12.65
CA PHE A 129 1.16 5.91 -11.88
C PHE A 129 1.60 7.07 -12.77
N ALA A 130 1.16 8.27 -12.43
CA ALA A 130 1.55 9.50 -13.09
C ALA A 130 1.98 10.57 -12.06
N PRO A 131 2.82 11.54 -12.47
CA PRO A 131 3.24 12.64 -11.60
C PRO A 131 2.13 13.71 -11.54
N THR A 132 0.97 13.35 -11.01
CA THR A 132 -0.19 14.26 -10.90
C THR A 132 -0.43 14.75 -9.46
N SER A 133 0.47 14.39 -8.55
CA SER A 133 0.42 14.81 -7.15
C SER A 133 1.73 15.40 -6.66
N PHE A 134 1.66 16.13 -5.54
CA PHE A 134 2.77 16.85 -4.95
C PHE A 134 2.93 16.50 -3.47
N SER A 135 4.17 16.30 -3.04
CA SER A 135 4.51 16.11 -1.63
C SER A 135 4.49 17.46 -0.91
N LEU A 136 3.55 17.66 0.00
CA LEU A 136 3.53 18.82 0.88
C LEU A 136 4.47 18.58 2.09
N PRO A 137 5.45 19.48 2.31
CA PRO A 137 6.35 19.38 3.44
C PRO A 137 5.58 19.69 4.73
N VAL A 138 5.20 18.64 5.45
CA VAL A 138 4.69 18.81 6.82
C VAL A 138 5.90 19.15 7.72
N PRO A 139 5.91 20.33 8.35
CA PRO A 139 7.03 20.78 9.18
C PRO A 139 7.11 19.87 10.40
N THR A 140 8.15 19.04 10.41
CA THR A 140 8.41 18.04 11.46
C THR A 140 9.69 18.38 12.24
N GLY A 141 10.31 19.50 11.93
CA GLY A 141 11.58 19.96 12.49
C GLY A 141 12.29 20.89 11.52
N LYS A 142 13.60 21.09 11.74
CA LYS A 142 14.43 21.90 10.85
C LYS A 142 14.50 21.28 9.44
N PRO A 143 14.47 22.10 8.38
CA PRO A 143 14.54 21.59 7.02
C PRO A 143 15.90 20.90 6.78
N VAL A 144 15.86 19.72 6.15
CA VAL A 144 17.05 19.00 5.68
C VAL A 144 17.07 19.08 4.17
N MET A 145 18.15 19.62 3.62
CA MET A 145 18.29 19.83 2.19
C MET A 145 18.88 18.57 1.54
N VAL A 146 18.12 17.98 0.61
CA VAL A 146 18.49 16.73 -0.07
C VAL A 146 19.30 16.98 -1.36
N GLY A 147 19.43 18.25 -1.78
CA GLY A 147 20.20 18.65 -2.95
C GLY A 147 19.53 18.24 -4.28
N GLY A 148 19.37 19.21 -5.19
CA GLY A 148 18.91 18.94 -6.56
C GLY A 148 20.08 18.59 -7.50
N PRO A 149 19.79 18.19 -8.75
CA PRO A 149 18.45 18.05 -9.35
C PRO A 149 17.71 16.78 -8.87
N TYR A 150 16.38 16.83 -8.92
CA TYR A 150 15.52 15.70 -8.59
C TYR A 150 15.13 14.95 -9.87
N VAL A 151 15.82 13.83 -10.11
CA VAL A 151 15.68 13.05 -11.33
C VAL A 151 14.81 11.82 -11.07
N PRO A 152 14.11 11.31 -12.11
CA PRO A 152 13.46 10.01 -12.03
C PRO A 152 14.47 8.91 -11.69
N ASP A 153 14.20 8.13 -10.66
CA ASP A 153 15.04 7.00 -10.26
C ASP A 153 14.43 5.67 -10.70
N TRP A 154 14.89 5.21 -11.85
CA TRP A 154 14.48 3.93 -12.43
C TRP A 154 14.98 2.72 -11.60
N GLY A 155 16.08 2.86 -10.86
CA GLY A 155 16.58 1.80 -9.98
C GLY A 155 15.68 1.61 -8.76
N GLY A 156 15.29 2.72 -8.13
CA GLY A 156 14.26 2.74 -7.09
C GLY A 156 12.94 2.14 -7.59
N MET A 157 12.46 2.59 -8.75
CA MET A 157 11.25 2.03 -9.37
C MET A 157 11.31 0.51 -9.53
N LEU A 158 12.39 -0.05 -10.07
CA LEU A 158 12.50 -1.49 -10.28
C LEU A 158 12.49 -2.25 -8.97
N THR A 159 13.15 -1.71 -7.95
CA THR A 159 13.20 -2.28 -6.60
C THR A 159 11.81 -2.26 -5.95
N GLY A 160 11.11 -1.13 -6.03
CA GLY A 160 9.73 -0.98 -5.56
C GLY A 160 8.76 -1.94 -6.25
N LEU A 161 8.87 -2.08 -7.58
CA LEU A 161 8.06 -3.03 -8.34
C LEU A 161 8.37 -4.49 -7.96
N ALA A 162 9.64 -4.86 -7.84
CA ALA A 162 10.02 -6.21 -7.41
C ALA A 162 9.51 -6.51 -5.98
N ALA A 163 9.61 -5.53 -5.08
CA ALA A 163 9.10 -5.62 -3.72
C ALA A 163 7.57 -5.77 -3.70
N SER A 164 6.83 -5.01 -4.51
CA SER A 164 5.37 -5.10 -4.57
C SER A 164 4.91 -6.48 -5.06
N ILE A 165 5.57 -7.03 -6.10
CA ILE A 165 5.28 -8.35 -6.65
C ILE A 165 5.61 -9.44 -5.62
N GLY A 166 6.78 -9.35 -4.99
CA GLY A 166 7.22 -10.26 -3.94
C GLY A 166 6.27 -10.26 -2.75
N PHE A 167 5.91 -9.08 -2.26
CA PHE A 167 4.97 -8.89 -1.16
C PHE A 167 3.59 -9.44 -1.50
N SER A 168 3.08 -9.17 -2.70
CA SER A 168 1.79 -9.69 -3.16
C SER A 168 1.77 -11.23 -3.25
N SER A 169 2.86 -11.83 -3.74
CA SER A 169 3.03 -13.29 -3.78
C SER A 169 3.08 -13.90 -2.37
N LEU A 170 3.86 -13.29 -1.47
CA LEU A 170 3.99 -13.71 -0.08
C LEU A 170 2.65 -13.64 0.65
N MET A 171 1.92 -12.52 0.52
CA MET A 171 0.59 -12.33 1.11
C MET A 171 -0.42 -13.35 0.60
N LYS A 172 -0.38 -13.70 -0.68
CA LYS A 172 -1.23 -14.76 -1.24
C LYS A 172 -0.93 -16.13 -0.63
N CYS A 173 0.34 -16.49 -0.50
CA CYS A 173 0.77 -17.74 0.13
C CYS A 173 0.37 -17.79 1.61
N ALA A 174 0.60 -16.70 2.35
CA ALA A 174 0.20 -16.55 3.75
C ALA A 174 -1.32 -16.71 3.90
N ARG A 175 -2.12 -16.01 3.09
CA ARG A 175 -3.58 -16.10 3.11
C ARG A 175 -4.09 -17.51 2.82
N ASN A 176 -3.47 -18.22 1.88
CA ASN A 176 -3.80 -19.62 1.60
C ASN A 176 -3.49 -20.56 2.77
N LYS A 177 -2.35 -20.37 3.45
CA LYS A 177 -1.98 -21.14 4.65
C LYS A 177 -2.94 -20.85 5.80
N ILE A 178 -3.25 -19.58 6.07
CA ILE A 178 -4.20 -19.17 7.11
C ILE A 178 -5.59 -19.71 6.81
N ARG A 179 -6.06 -19.66 5.55
CA ARG A 179 -7.34 -20.24 5.16
C ARG A 179 -7.41 -21.74 5.41
N LYS A 180 -6.37 -22.50 5.01
CA LYS A 180 -6.29 -23.94 5.29
C LYS A 180 -6.25 -24.22 6.78
N PHE A 181 -5.56 -23.38 7.55
CA PHE A 181 -5.50 -23.47 9.00
C PHE A 181 -6.88 -23.23 9.65
N ASN A 182 -7.57 -22.15 9.30
CA ASN A 182 -8.92 -21.84 9.78
C ASN A 182 -9.93 -22.94 9.39
N LEU A 183 -9.86 -23.47 8.17
CA LEU A 183 -10.74 -24.55 7.72
C LEU A 183 -10.48 -25.85 8.49
N LYS A 184 -9.21 -26.21 8.72
CA LYS A 184 -8.86 -27.37 9.56
C LYS A 184 -9.36 -27.18 10.99
N ARG A 185 -9.23 -25.98 11.56
CA ARG A 185 -9.74 -25.63 12.89
C ARG A 185 -11.26 -25.76 13.00
N GLN A 186 -12.00 -25.36 11.97
CA GLN A 186 -13.46 -25.47 11.94
C GLN A 186 -13.94 -26.93 11.82
N ILE A 187 -13.14 -27.80 11.20
CA ILE A 187 -13.42 -29.24 11.06
C ILE A 187 -13.00 -30.02 12.32
N THR A 188 -11.93 -29.61 13.01
CA THR A 188 -11.46 -30.26 14.24
C THR A 188 -12.06 -29.60 15.49
N LYS A 189 -13.13 -30.18 16.05
CA LYS A 189 -13.61 -29.88 17.43
C LYS A 189 -12.62 -30.43 18.49
N GLY A 190 -11.37 -29.96 18.47
CA GLY A 190 -10.26 -30.46 19.32
C GLY A 190 -9.76 -29.44 20.34
N PRO A 191 -9.05 -29.88 21.40
CA PRO A 191 -8.87 -29.12 22.64
C PRO A 191 -8.06 -27.82 22.47
N ASN A 192 -8.64 -26.75 23.02
CA ASN A 192 -8.35 -25.35 22.81
C ASN A 192 -7.06 -24.83 23.49
N LYS A 193 -5.87 -25.40 23.24
CA LYS A 193 -4.61 -24.79 23.71
C LYS A 193 -4.27 -23.50 22.94
N LEU A 194 -4.45 -23.51 21.63
CA LEU A 194 -4.22 -22.34 20.78
C LEU A 194 -5.34 -21.31 20.92
N SER A 195 -6.60 -21.74 21.08
CA SER A 195 -7.72 -20.86 21.40
C SER A 195 -7.48 -20.13 22.73
N ARG A 196 -7.07 -20.82 23.81
CA ARG A 196 -6.67 -20.15 25.06
C ARG A 196 -5.51 -19.18 24.88
N PHE A 197 -4.55 -19.49 24.01
CA PHE A 197 -3.44 -18.59 23.70
C PHE A 197 -3.91 -17.34 22.91
N LEU A 198 -4.75 -17.52 21.89
CA LEU A 198 -5.32 -16.42 21.10
C LEU A 198 -6.35 -15.59 21.89
N CYS A 199 -7.12 -16.22 22.78
CA CYS A 199 -8.00 -15.57 23.75
C CYS A 199 -7.20 -14.72 24.74
N LYS A 200 -6.07 -15.22 25.27
CA LYS A 200 -5.13 -14.42 26.07
C LYS A 200 -4.54 -13.23 25.29
N LEU A 201 -4.45 -13.35 23.96
CA LEU A 201 -3.98 -12.28 23.07
C LEU A 201 -5.13 -11.43 22.49
N GLY A 202 -6.39 -11.67 22.86
CA GLY A 202 -7.56 -10.89 22.41
C GLY A 202 -8.04 -11.15 20.98
N PHE A 203 -7.59 -12.23 20.33
CA PHE A 203 -7.91 -12.53 18.93
C PHE A 203 -9.05 -13.57 18.73
N GLU A 204 -9.70 -14.02 19.80
CA GLU A 204 -10.86 -14.91 19.73
C GLU A 204 -12.11 -14.17 20.25
N PRO A 205 -13.25 -14.15 19.52
CA PRO A 205 -13.61 -15.04 18.41
C PRO A 205 -13.51 -14.39 17.01
N VAL A 206 -12.35 -13.82 16.65
CA VAL A 206 -12.14 -13.16 15.35
C VAL A 206 -11.61 -14.14 14.31
N ASN A 207 -12.29 -14.27 13.17
CA ASN A 207 -11.75 -14.96 12.00
C ASN A 207 -10.67 -14.09 11.35
N LEU A 208 -9.42 -14.53 11.45
CA LEU A 208 -8.23 -13.80 11.00
C LEU A 208 -8.16 -13.50 9.48
N VAL A 209 -9.05 -14.07 8.65
CA VAL A 209 -9.08 -13.82 7.20
C VAL A 209 -10.06 -12.71 6.82
N ASN A 210 -11.18 -12.59 7.53
CA ASN A 210 -12.26 -11.65 7.20
C ASN A 210 -12.60 -10.69 8.36
N GLY A 211 -11.96 -10.84 9.52
CA GLY A 211 -12.26 -10.08 10.73
C GLY A 211 -13.60 -10.41 11.38
N ALA A 212 -14.33 -11.43 10.89
CA ALA A 212 -15.67 -11.74 11.38
C ALA A 212 -15.62 -12.30 12.81
N VAL A 213 -16.44 -11.75 13.70
CA VAL A 213 -16.54 -12.19 15.09
C VAL A 213 -17.72 -13.15 15.22
N VAL A 214 -17.47 -14.40 15.62
CA VAL A 214 -18.56 -15.37 15.87
C VAL A 214 -18.91 -15.30 17.34
N TYR A 215 -20.08 -14.73 17.65
CA TYR A 215 -20.64 -14.69 19.00
C TYR A 215 -21.72 -15.77 19.12
N GLU A 216 -21.51 -16.73 20.01
CA GLU A 216 -22.57 -17.65 20.45
C GLU A 216 -23.18 -17.09 21.74
N GLY A 217 -24.41 -16.58 21.64
CA GLY A 217 -25.21 -16.17 22.79
C GLY A 217 -26.34 -17.17 23.02
N THR A 218 -26.38 -17.79 24.20
CA THR A 218 -27.59 -18.44 24.72
C THR A 218 -28.47 -17.36 25.34
N ASP A 219 -29.63 -17.10 24.74
CA ASP A 219 -30.67 -16.25 25.32
C ASP A 219 -31.44 -17.03 26.40
N PHE A 220 -31.92 -16.34 27.43
CA PHE A 220 -32.44 -16.97 28.66
C PHE A 220 -33.66 -17.85 28.38
N GLY A 221 -33.59 -19.11 28.85
CA GLY A 221 -34.75 -20.01 28.98
C GLY A 221 -35.57 -19.70 30.22
#